data_AF-A0A967BLH6-F1
#
_entry.id   AF-A0A967BLH6-F1
#
_cell.length_a   1.000
_cell.length_b   1.000
_cell.length_c   1.000
_cell.angle_alpha   90.00
_cell.angle_beta   90.00
_cell.angle_gamma   90.00
#
_symmetry.space_group_name_H-M   'P 1'
#
loop_
_entity.id
_entity.type
_entity.pdbx_description
1 polymer ?
#
loop_
_entity_poly.entity_id
_entity_poly.type
_entity_poly.pdbx_seq_one_letter_code
_entity_poly.pdbx_strand_id
1 'polypeptide(L)'
;EGNVGIGIINPSNKLHIIHNGDYPGLAVNQSGEGNSSVFTIDNTGNSAAALEASSNGTGHVIQARHFGLEGNAGRFRIDNAGNSNVALYARTDGDGPALGGNNMGNGIAGFFNILDSNNDKTALEVKTNGIGSAGIFEIDNNSNTEAALVAVTNGTGPALHIQDVMRIEPSTVPGSPSEGDIYMDSTTHKLMVYDGSTWQACW
;
A
#
# COMPACT_ATOMS: atom_id res chain seq x y z
N GLU A 1 -13.09 -20.48 35.77
CA GLU A 1 -11.91 -19.99 35.02
C GLU A 1 -10.68 -20.27 35.86
N GLY A 2 -9.63 -20.84 35.27
CA GLY A 2 -8.38 -21.14 35.96
C GLY A 2 -7.24 -20.63 35.11
N ASN A 3 -6.37 -19.81 35.71
CA ASN A 3 -5.16 -19.36 35.04
C ASN A 3 -4.06 -20.40 35.27
N VAL A 4 -3.44 -20.87 34.20
CA VAL A 4 -2.18 -21.62 34.30
C VAL A 4 -1.05 -20.64 34.06
N GLY A 5 -0.34 -20.25 35.13
CA GLY A 5 0.88 -19.47 35.03
C GLY A 5 2.07 -20.40 34.75
N ILE A 6 2.87 -20.06 33.74
CA ILE A 6 4.13 -20.77 33.46
C ILE A 6 5.28 -19.78 33.68
N GLY A 7 6.09 -20.02 34.72
CA GLY A 7 7.30 -19.24 34.99
C GLY A 7 8.00 -19.60 36.30
N ILE A 8 9.26 -20.03 36.21
CA ILE A 8 10.23 -20.00 37.32
C ILE A 8 11.56 -19.44 36.78
N ILE A 9 12.46 -19.06 37.70
CA ILE A 9 13.71 -18.32 37.43
C ILE A 9 14.69 -19.12 36.54
N ASN A 10 14.49 -20.43 36.36
CA ASN A 10 15.27 -21.34 35.51
C ASN A 10 14.36 -22.48 35.00
N PRO A 11 14.28 -22.83 33.71
CA PRO A 11 15.15 -22.44 32.58
C PRO A 11 14.89 -21.04 32.01
N SER A 12 15.79 -20.56 31.15
CA SER A 12 15.73 -19.22 30.52
C SER A 12 14.50 -19.00 29.63
N ASN A 13 13.94 -20.06 29.06
CA ASN A 13 12.66 -20.04 28.34
C ASN A 13 11.54 -20.52 29.28
N LYS A 14 10.55 -19.67 29.54
CA LYS A 14 9.41 -20.04 30.41
C LYS A 14 8.54 -21.12 29.77
N LEU A 15 8.33 -21.05 28.45
CA LEU A 15 7.63 -22.07 27.66
C LEU A 15 8.40 -22.27 26.36
N HIS A 16 8.82 -23.51 26.09
CA HIS A 16 9.46 -23.91 24.84
C HIS A 16 8.74 -25.13 24.29
N ILE A 17 8.15 -25.00 23.11
CA ILE A 17 7.41 -26.07 22.43
C ILE A 17 8.20 -26.46 21.18
N ILE A 18 8.58 -27.73 21.09
CA ILE A 18 9.21 -28.34 19.91
C ILE A 18 8.26 -29.44 19.42
N HIS A 19 7.88 -29.40 18.15
CA HIS A 19 7.05 -30.45 17.53
C HIS A 19 7.63 -30.85 16.17
N ASN A 20 7.42 -32.12 15.79
CA ASN A 20 7.85 -32.68 14.50
C ASN A 20 6.67 -33.31 13.72
N GLY A 21 5.43 -33.08 14.17
CA GLY A 21 4.23 -33.61 13.53
C GLY A 21 3.50 -32.58 12.68
N ASP A 22 2.53 -33.05 11.89
CA ASP A 22 1.74 -32.25 10.92
C ASP A 22 0.70 -31.31 11.58
N TYR A 23 0.57 -31.38 12.90
CA TYR A 23 -0.34 -30.53 13.67
C TYR A 23 0.39 -29.33 14.27
N PRO A 24 -0.31 -28.21 14.56
CA PRO A 24 0.30 -27.04 15.18
C PRO A 24 0.92 -27.38 16.54
N GLY A 25 2.13 -26.86 16.81
CA GLY A 25 2.73 -26.95 18.14
C GLY A 25 1.93 -26.22 19.22
N LEU A 26 1.25 -25.12 18.85
CA LEU A 26 0.31 -24.39 19.69
C LEU A 26 -0.93 -24.02 18.87
N ALA A 27 -2.11 -24.38 19.37
CA ALA A 27 -3.39 -23.96 18.81
C ALA A 27 -4.22 -23.26 19.88
N VAL A 28 -4.75 -22.08 19.56
CA VAL A 28 -5.65 -21.32 20.44
C VAL A 28 -6.97 -21.11 19.70
N ASN A 29 -8.04 -21.73 20.20
CA ASN A 29 -9.39 -21.55 19.70
C ASN A 29 -10.21 -20.85 20.78
N GLN A 30 -10.78 -19.70 20.43
CA GLN A 30 -11.57 -18.88 21.33
C GLN A 30 -12.85 -18.48 20.60
N SER A 31 -13.98 -18.54 21.30
CA SER A 31 -15.32 -18.27 20.74
C SER A 31 -16.06 -17.16 21.47
N GLY A 32 -15.42 -16.49 22.43
CA GLY A 32 -15.97 -15.33 23.14
C GLY A 32 -15.49 -14.02 22.52
N GLU A 33 -15.61 -12.93 23.26
CA GLU A 33 -15.31 -11.57 22.74
C GLU A 33 -13.88 -11.08 23.03
N GLY A 34 -13.13 -11.77 23.91
CA GLY A 34 -11.79 -11.36 24.33
C GLY A 34 -10.66 -11.78 23.38
N ASN A 35 -9.48 -11.20 23.60
CA ASN A 35 -8.27 -11.54 22.84
C ASN A 35 -7.89 -13.02 23.04
N SER A 36 -7.63 -13.71 21.92
CA SER A 36 -7.10 -15.09 21.97
C SER A 36 -5.64 -15.15 22.41
N SER A 37 -4.84 -14.14 22.05
CA SER A 37 -3.44 -14.03 22.46
C SER A 37 -3.01 -12.57 22.54
N VAL A 38 -2.04 -12.29 23.42
CA VAL A 38 -1.41 -10.96 23.57
C VAL A 38 0.08 -11.19 23.78
N PHE A 39 0.91 -10.57 22.94
CA PHE A 39 2.37 -10.58 23.05
C PHE A 39 2.82 -9.15 23.36
N THR A 40 3.32 -8.92 24.57
CA THR A 40 3.68 -7.58 25.04
C THR A 40 5.08 -7.55 25.61
N ILE A 41 5.84 -6.52 25.22
CA ILE A 41 7.02 -6.06 25.93
C ILE A 41 6.68 -4.67 26.47
N ASP A 42 6.69 -4.51 27.78
CA ASP A 42 6.35 -3.27 28.50
C ASP A 42 7.59 -2.49 28.99
N ASN A 43 8.79 -3.00 28.71
CA ASN A 43 10.05 -2.35 29.02
C ASN A 43 10.49 -1.44 27.87
N THR A 44 10.44 -0.11 28.09
CA THR A 44 10.76 0.91 27.09
C THR A 44 12.22 0.90 26.61
N GLY A 45 13.14 0.29 27.36
CA GLY A 45 14.52 0.10 26.95
C GLY A 45 14.78 -1.17 26.15
N ASN A 46 13.77 -2.01 25.91
CA ASN A 46 13.92 -3.27 25.22
C ASN A 46 13.87 -3.09 23.69
N SER A 47 14.85 -3.65 22.99
CA SER A 47 14.96 -3.63 21.53
C SER A 47 14.54 -4.95 20.85
N ALA A 48 14.10 -5.94 21.61
CA ALA A 48 13.67 -7.24 21.10
C ALA A 48 12.25 -7.18 20.50
N ALA A 49 11.95 -8.09 19.58
CA ALA A 49 10.62 -8.26 19.04
C ALA A 49 9.70 -8.94 20.07
N ALA A 50 8.48 -8.40 20.25
CA ALA A 50 7.45 -9.07 21.05
C ALA A 50 6.92 -10.34 20.38
N LEU A 51 6.96 -10.38 19.04
CA LEU A 51 6.66 -11.54 18.21
C LEU A 51 7.71 -11.61 17.10
N GLU A 52 8.44 -12.71 17.05
CA GLU A 52 9.31 -13.08 15.93
C GLU A 52 8.78 -14.37 15.33
N ALA A 53 8.56 -14.37 14.02
CA ALA A 53 8.11 -15.54 13.27
C ALA A 53 9.00 -15.71 12.04
N SER A 54 9.41 -16.95 11.76
CA SER A 54 10.30 -17.27 10.65
C SER A 54 9.91 -18.61 10.04
N SER A 55 10.03 -18.76 8.73
CA SER A 55 9.85 -20.03 8.03
C SER A 55 10.85 -20.14 6.88
N ASN A 56 11.41 -21.33 6.68
CA ASN A 56 12.16 -21.69 5.48
C ASN A 56 11.27 -22.42 4.44
N GLY A 57 9.97 -22.56 4.74
CA GLY A 57 8.99 -23.17 3.84
C GLY A 57 8.37 -22.15 2.88
N THR A 58 7.45 -22.64 2.03
CA THR A 58 6.77 -21.82 1.01
C THR A 58 5.49 -21.13 1.49
N GLY A 59 5.03 -21.43 2.71
CA GLY A 59 3.80 -20.90 3.29
C GLY A 59 3.96 -19.51 3.91
N HIS A 60 2.84 -18.92 4.34
CA HIS A 60 2.85 -17.64 5.05
C HIS A 60 3.45 -17.80 6.45
N VAL A 61 4.39 -16.91 6.80
CA VAL A 61 4.95 -16.82 8.16
C VAL A 61 3.91 -16.27 9.13
N ILE A 62 3.17 -15.24 8.70
CA ILE A 62 2.04 -14.67 9.42
C ILE A 62 0.89 -14.53 8.42
N GLN A 63 -0.25 -15.14 8.73
CA GLN A 63 -1.47 -14.98 7.96
C GLN A 63 -2.57 -14.44 8.86
N ALA A 64 -3.12 -13.28 8.50
CA ALA A 64 -4.31 -12.73 9.13
C ALA A 64 -5.51 -12.89 8.20
N ARG A 65 -6.56 -13.54 8.69
CA ARG A 65 -7.84 -13.70 7.97
C ARG A 65 -8.95 -13.12 8.81
N HIS A 66 -9.73 -12.23 8.22
CA HIS A 66 -10.89 -11.61 8.86
C HIS A 66 -12.13 -11.86 8.00
N PHE A 67 -13.17 -12.43 8.60
CA PHE A 67 -14.45 -12.70 7.94
C PHE A 67 -15.56 -11.75 8.41
N GLY A 68 -15.27 -10.90 9.40
CA GLY A 68 -16.24 -9.96 9.92
C GLY A 68 -16.58 -8.86 8.91
N LEU A 69 -17.79 -8.31 9.03
CA LEU A 69 -18.28 -7.21 8.18
C LEU A 69 -17.54 -5.89 8.47
N GLU A 70 -17.00 -5.74 9.67
CA GLU A 70 -16.27 -4.55 10.14
C GLU A 70 -14.93 -4.94 10.78
N GLY A 71 -13.95 -4.04 10.76
CA GLY A 71 -12.64 -4.23 11.38
C GLY A 71 -11.54 -4.59 10.38
N ASN A 72 -10.29 -4.59 10.85
CA ASN A 72 -9.10 -4.82 10.04
C ASN A 72 -8.50 -6.19 10.36
N ALA A 73 -8.06 -6.94 9.35
CA ALA A 73 -7.29 -8.17 9.56
C ALA A 73 -5.91 -7.90 10.20
N GLY A 74 -5.31 -6.73 9.95
CA GLY A 74 -4.06 -6.30 10.57
C GLY A 74 -4.04 -4.79 10.80
N ARG A 75 -3.40 -4.35 11.87
CA ARG A 75 -3.19 -2.94 12.20
C ARG A 75 -1.76 -2.73 12.67
N PHE A 76 -0.98 -1.96 11.92
CA PHE A 76 0.37 -1.55 12.27
C PHE A 76 0.34 -0.07 12.65
N ARG A 77 0.67 0.27 13.90
CA ARG A 77 0.54 1.64 14.43
C ARG A 77 1.71 1.99 15.34
N ILE A 78 2.15 3.24 15.24
CA ILE A 78 3.03 3.88 16.21
C ILE A 78 2.22 5.01 16.87
N ASP A 79 2.06 4.93 18.19
CA ASP A 79 1.27 5.89 18.98
C ASP A 79 2.11 7.05 19.57
N ASN A 80 3.42 6.85 19.69
CA ASN A 80 4.32 7.90 20.16
C ASN A 80 4.62 8.89 19.01
N ALA A 81 4.06 10.10 19.08
CA ALA A 81 4.22 11.13 18.07
C ALA A 81 5.69 11.56 17.82
N GLY A 82 6.59 11.34 18.78
CA GLY A 82 8.02 11.62 18.62
C GLY A 82 8.80 10.50 17.89
N ASN A 83 8.16 9.39 17.56
CA ASN A 83 8.82 8.26 16.90
C ASN A 83 8.82 8.48 15.37
N SER A 84 10.03 8.55 14.79
CA SER A 84 10.25 8.78 13.36
C SER A 84 10.38 7.50 12.53
N ASN A 85 10.14 6.32 13.11
CA ASN A 85 10.25 5.05 12.41
C ASN A 85 9.00 4.72 11.59
N VAL A 86 9.14 3.76 10.68
CA VAL A 86 8.05 3.26 9.84
C VAL A 86 7.23 2.22 10.62
N ALA A 87 5.90 2.34 10.61
CA ALA A 87 5.02 1.37 11.29
C ALA A 87 4.97 0.00 10.58
N LEU A 88 5.09 -0.02 9.25
CA LEU A 88 5.19 -1.22 8.43
C LEU A 88 6.37 -1.10 7.45
N TYR A 89 7.43 -1.87 7.69
CA TYR A 89 8.55 -2.01 6.77
C TYR A 89 8.43 -3.32 6.00
N ALA A 90 8.12 -3.25 4.71
CA ALA A 90 8.05 -4.40 3.82
C ALA A 90 9.25 -4.38 2.87
N ARG A 91 10.00 -5.49 2.83
CA ARG A 91 11.15 -5.67 1.94
C ARG A 91 11.14 -7.09 1.37
N THR A 92 11.54 -7.22 0.12
CA THR A 92 11.80 -8.49 -0.56
C THR A 92 13.15 -8.41 -1.28
N ASP A 93 13.92 -9.49 -1.24
CA ASP A 93 15.12 -9.65 -2.06
C ASP A 93 14.83 -10.50 -3.32
N GLY A 94 13.59 -10.96 -3.50
CA GLY A 94 13.11 -11.62 -4.73
C GLY A 94 12.42 -10.65 -5.70
N ASP A 95 12.08 -11.14 -6.90
CA ASP A 95 11.57 -10.31 -8.00
C ASP A 95 10.11 -9.81 -7.83
N GLY A 96 9.36 -10.38 -6.87
CA GLY A 96 7.97 -10.03 -6.62
C GLY A 96 7.79 -8.71 -5.84
N PRO A 97 6.56 -8.18 -5.76
CA PRO A 97 6.29 -6.97 -4.99
C PRO A 97 6.46 -7.22 -3.48
N ALA A 98 7.10 -6.29 -2.77
CA ALA A 98 7.17 -6.32 -1.30
C ALA A 98 5.81 -6.05 -0.64
N LEU A 99 4.96 -5.25 -1.30
CA LEU A 99 3.61 -4.92 -0.89
C LEU A 99 2.71 -4.94 -2.12
N GLY A 100 1.56 -5.60 -2.02
CA GLY A 100 0.54 -5.64 -3.07
C GLY A 100 -0.86 -5.50 -2.49
N GLY A 101 -1.72 -4.74 -3.16
CA GLY A 101 -3.14 -4.61 -2.84
C GLY A 101 -3.98 -5.22 -3.95
N ASN A 102 -4.87 -6.14 -3.61
CA ASN A 102 -5.88 -6.69 -4.52
C ASN A 102 -7.25 -6.54 -3.87
N ASN A 103 -8.17 -5.82 -4.52
CA ASN A 103 -9.54 -5.62 -4.05
C ASN A 103 -10.49 -6.22 -5.09
N MET A 104 -11.29 -7.21 -4.68
CA MET A 104 -12.33 -7.83 -5.52
C MET A 104 -13.73 -7.21 -5.29
N GLY A 105 -13.85 -6.27 -4.36
CA GLY A 105 -15.05 -5.50 -4.08
C GLY A 105 -15.03 -4.12 -4.73
N ASN A 106 -15.97 -3.26 -4.33
CA ASN A 106 -16.16 -1.93 -4.93
C ASN A 106 -15.24 -0.83 -4.34
N GLY A 107 -14.25 -1.21 -3.53
CA GLY A 107 -13.37 -0.26 -2.83
C GLY A 107 -12.00 -0.10 -3.49
N ILE A 108 -11.21 0.86 -3.01
CA ILE A 108 -9.82 1.05 -3.44
C ILE A 108 -8.90 -0.04 -2.86
N ALA A 109 -7.85 -0.39 -3.60
CA ALA A 109 -6.84 -1.37 -3.17
C ALA A 109 -5.74 -0.78 -2.28
N GLY A 110 -5.56 0.55 -2.31
CA GLY A 110 -4.61 1.30 -1.48
C GLY A 110 -5.08 2.73 -1.23
N PHE A 111 -4.82 3.24 -0.03
CA PHE A 111 -5.15 4.60 0.40
C PHE A 111 -3.98 5.20 1.18
N PHE A 112 -3.43 6.30 0.70
CA PHE A 112 -2.33 7.02 1.33
C PHE A 112 -2.79 8.44 1.64
N ASN A 113 -2.82 8.81 2.92
CA ASN A 113 -3.37 10.08 3.36
C ASN A 113 -2.63 10.66 4.56
N ILE A 114 -2.49 11.98 4.58
CA ILE A 114 -1.99 12.76 5.71
C ILE A 114 -3.15 13.63 6.19
N LEU A 115 -3.60 13.38 7.44
CA LEU A 115 -4.79 14.04 8.00
C LEU A 115 -4.50 15.41 8.61
N ASP A 116 -3.25 15.67 9.01
CA ASP A 116 -2.85 16.96 9.58
C ASP A 116 -2.63 17.97 8.45
N SER A 117 -3.50 18.98 8.36
CA SER A 117 -3.46 20.01 7.31
C SER A 117 -2.22 20.90 7.36
N ASN A 118 -1.47 20.91 8.47
CA ASN A 118 -0.23 21.67 8.60
C ASN A 118 1.01 20.84 8.22
N ASN A 119 0.83 19.56 7.93
CA ASN A 119 1.92 18.66 7.60
C ASN A 119 2.39 18.91 6.15
N ASP A 120 3.68 19.21 6.01
CA ASP A 120 4.32 19.57 4.75
C ASP A 120 4.95 18.36 4.02
N LYS A 121 4.66 17.13 4.47
CA LYS A 121 5.24 15.91 3.94
C LYS A 121 4.44 15.33 2.78
N THR A 122 5.13 14.56 1.94
CA THR A 122 4.54 13.81 0.83
C THR A 122 3.78 12.58 1.36
N ALA A 123 2.51 12.42 0.98
CA ALA A 123 1.70 11.25 1.37
C ALA A 123 2.12 9.96 0.65
N LEU A 124 2.57 10.08 -0.61
CA LEU A 124 3.10 8.97 -1.41
C LEU A 124 4.30 9.44 -2.22
N GLU A 125 5.48 8.93 -1.89
CA GLU A 125 6.68 9.06 -2.73
C GLU A 125 6.94 7.72 -3.42
N VAL A 126 7.10 7.76 -4.75
CA VAL A 126 7.41 6.58 -5.55
C VAL A 126 8.74 6.82 -6.26
N LYS A 127 9.72 5.95 -5.98
CA LYS A 127 11.08 6.09 -6.49
C LYS A 127 11.62 4.73 -6.90
N THR A 128 12.33 4.69 -8.02
CA THR A 128 13.11 3.53 -8.48
C THR A 128 14.53 3.96 -8.79
N ASN A 129 15.51 3.18 -8.32
CA ASN A 129 16.89 3.28 -8.78
C ASN A 129 17.19 2.26 -9.89
N GLY A 130 16.19 1.47 -10.28
CA GLY A 130 16.28 0.50 -11.38
C GLY A 130 15.98 1.12 -12.74
N ILE A 131 15.97 0.29 -13.77
CA ILE A 131 15.72 0.69 -15.17
C ILE A 131 14.23 0.71 -15.56
N GLY A 132 13.34 0.26 -14.68
CA GLY A 132 11.89 0.21 -14.92
C GLY A 132 11.16 1.46 -14.45
N SER A 133 9.86 1.55 -14.74
CA SER A 133 8.99 2.65 -14.31
C SER A 133 8.84 2.68 -12.79
N ALA A 134 8.81 3.89 -12.21
CA ALA A 134 8.49 4.08 -10.80
C ALA A 134 7.02 3.73 -10.51
N GLY A 135 6.11 4.07 -11.43
CA GLY A 135 4.69 3.74 -11.35
C GLY A 135 4.07 3.55 -12.73
N ILE A 136 3.00 2.76 -12.79
CA ILE A 136 2.15 2.54 -13.96
C ILE A 136 0.70 2.72 -13.48
N PHE A 137 -0.09 3.48 -14.24
CA PHE A 137 -1.52 3.68 -14.01
C PHE A 137 -2.26 3.18 -15.25
N GLU A 138 -3.04 2.11 -15.10
CA GLU A 138 -3.64 1.38 -16.22
C GLU A 138 -5.09 1.02 -15.91
N ILE A 139 -5.94 1.09 -16.93
CA ILE A 139 -7.33 0.60 -16.90
C ILE A 139 -7.49 -0.40 -18.05
N ASP A 140 -7.59 -1.68 -17.72
CA ASP A 140 -7.73 -2.77 -18.70
C ASP A 140 -9.17 -3.02 -19.17
N ASN A 141 -10.15 -2.30 -18.58
CA ASN A 141 -11.55 -2.45 -18.96
C ASN A 141 -11.88 -1.52 -20.14
N ASN A 142 -11.97 -2.07 -21.36
CA ASN A 142 -12.26 -1.31 -22.59
C ASN A 142 -13.59 -0.52 -22.59
N SER A 143 -14.51 -0.80 -21.66
CA SER A 143 -15.76 -0.03 -21.52
C SER A 143 -15.65 1.13 -20.53
N ASN A 144 -14.52 1.30 -19.86
CA ASN A 144 -14.31 2.36 -18.89
C ASN A 144 -14.09 3.70 -19.62
N THR A 145 -14.76 4.74 -19.14
CA THR A 145 -14.70 6.12 -19.67
C THR A 145 -13.94 7.09 -18.76
N GLU A 146 -13.43 6.61 -17.62
CA GLU A 146 -12.69 7.41 -16.64
C GLU A 146 -11.20 7.51 -16.99
N ALA A 147 -10.55 8.54 -16.46
CA ALA A 147 -9.11 8.71 -16.60
C ALA A 147 -8.35 7.71 -15.71
N ALA A 148 -7.29 7.10 -16.25
CA ALA A 148 -6.38 6.23 -15.49
C ALA A 148 -5.63 6.99 -14.37
N LEU A 149 -5.41 8.31 -14.57
CA LEU A 149 -4.81 9.20 -13.58
C LEU A 149 -5.58 10.52 -13.54
N VAL A 150 -6.03 10.89 -12.34
CA VAL A 150 -6.66 12.19 -12.06
C VAL A 150 -5.77 12.96 -11.09
N ALA A 151 -5.29 14.13 -11.51
CA ALA A 151 -4.49 15.02 -10.68
C ALA A 151 -5.30 16.28 -10.36
N VAL A 152 -5.62 16.51 -9.08
CA VAL A 152 -6.43 17.65 -8.61
C VAL A 152 -5.73 18.30 -7.43
N THR A 153 -5.76 19.64 -7.37
CA THR A 153 -5.30 20.41 -6.22
C THR A 153 -6.30 21.52 -5.91
N ASN A 154 -6.71 21.62 -4.65
CA ASN A 154 -7.46 22.77 -4.13
C ASN A 154 -6.51 23.87 -3.59
N GLY A 155 -5.20 23.60 -3.59
CA GLY A 155 -4.18 24.56 -3.22
C GLY A 155 -3.83 25.49 -4.38
N THR A 156 -2.84 26.35 -4.17
CA THR A 156 -2.39 27.33 -5.17
C THR A 156 -1.26 26.84 -6.08
N GLY A 157 -0.72 25.64 -5.81
CA GLY A 157 0.30 25.01 -6.65
C GLY A 157 -0.29 24.24 -7.84
N PRO A 158 0.56 23.77 -8.79
CA PRO A 158 0.10 22.96 -9.92
C PRO A 158 -0.35 21.57 -9.48
N ALA A 159 -1.38 21.02 -10.12
CA ALA A 159 -1.82 19.64 -9.90
C ALA A 159 -0.83 18.61 -10.50
N LEU A 160 -0.17 18.99 -11.60
CA LEU A 160 0.86 18.20 -12.27
C LEU A 160 2.07 19.08 -12.56
N HIS A 161 3.26 18.63 -12.16
CA HIS A 161 4.54 19.28 -12.47
C HIS A 161 5.46 18.23 -13.11
N ILE A 162 5.95 18.54 -14.30
CA ILE A 162 6.92 17.71 -15.03
C ILE A 162 8.20 18.52 -15.17
N GLN A 163 9.29 18.01 -14.61
CA GLN A 163 10.58 18.71 -14.59
C GLN A 163 11.36 18.57 -15.91
N ASP A 164 11.07 17.54 -16.69
CA ASP A 164 11.76 17.19 -17.93
C ASP A 164 10.75 17.02 -19.08
N VAL A 165 11.08 16.23 -20.10
CA VAL A 165 10.24 15.99 -21.27
C VAL A 165 8.97 15.21 -20.91
N MET A 166 7.82 15.75 -21.30
CA MET A 166 6.58 14.98 -21.44
C MET A 166 6.54 14.34 -22.84
N ARG A 167 6.34 13.02 -22.90
CA ARG A 167 6.03 12.32 -24.17
C ARG A 167 4.53 12.17 -24.31
N ILE A 168 4.01 12.57 -25.48
CA ILE A 168 2.64 12.33 -25.92
C ILE A 168 2.72 11.49 -27.19
N GLU A 169 2.11 10.32 -27.19
CA GLU A 169 2.13 9.43 -28.37
C GLU A 169 1.19 9.96 -29.46
N PRO A 170 1.64 10.03 -30.73
CA PRO A 170 0.78 10.46 -31.82
C PRO A 170 -0.43 9.55 -32.01
N SER A 171 -1.60 10.16 -32.20
CA SER A 171 -2.86 9.43 -32.40
C SER A 171 -3.71 10.08 -33.49
N THR A 172 -4.81 9.40 -33.87
CA THR A 172 -5.85 10.03 -34.69
C THR A 172 -6.65 11.01 -33.84
N VAL A 173 -7.32 11.97 -34.49
CA VAL A 173 -8.18 12.97 -33.82
C VAL A 173 -9.11 12.29 -32.79
N PRO A 174 -9.05 12.68 -31.50
CA PRO A 174 -9.97 12.16 -30.51
C PRO A 174 -11.42 12.52 -30.83
N GLY A 175 -12.34 11.55 -30.70
CA GLY A 175 -13.75 11.70 -31.07
C GLY A 175 -14.64 12.41 -30.04
N SER A 176 -14.18 12.50 -28.77
CA SER A 176 -14.93 13.08 -27.66
C SER A 176 -14.06 13.96 -26.76
N PRO A 177 -13.46 15.05 -27.28
CA PRO A 177 -12.58 15.90 -26.48
C PRO A 177 -13.35 16.82 -25.52
N SER A 178 -12.69 17.15 -24.42
CA SER A 178 -13.04 18.26 -23.52
C SER A 178 -12.18 19.48 -23.82
N GLU A 179 -12.68 20.68 -23.50
CA GLU A 179 -11.90 21.92 -23.63
C GLU A 179 -10.59 21.80 -22.83
N GLY A 180 -9.47 22.16 -23.46
CA GLY A 180 -8.13 22.06 -22.88
C GLY A 180 -7.45 20.71 -23.11
N ASP A 181 -8.13 19.71 -23.67
CA ASP A 181 -7.49 18.46 -24.07
C ASP A 181 -6.36 18.74 -25.07
N ILE A 182 -5.25 18.01 -24.91
CA ILE A 182 -4.10 18.06 -25.80
C ILE A 182 -3.81 16.68 -26.39
N TYR A 183 -3.44 16.63 -27.67
CA TYR A 183 -2.90 15.41 -28.27
C TYR A 183 -1.88 15.75 -29.36
N MET A 184 -1.12 14.74 -29.78
CA MET A 184 -0.21 14.83 -30.92
C MET A 184 -0.88 14.21 -32.14
N ASP A 185 -1.12 15.00 -33.18
CA ASP A 185 -1.76 14.52 -34.41
C ASP A 185 -0.80 13.64 -35.22
N SER A 186 -1.18 12.38 -35.45
CA SER A 186 -0.40 11.39 -36.20
C SER A 186 -0.24 11.69 -37.69
N THR A 187 -1.09 12.54 -38.27
CA THR A 187 -1.06 12.93 -39.68
C THR A 187 -0.29 14.23 -39.89
N THR A 188 -0.56 15.25 -39.07
CA THR A 188 0.06 16.57 -39.22
C THR A 188 1.34 16.75 -38.40
N HIS A 189 1.59 15.84 -37.44
CA HIS A 189 2.70 15.90 -36.48
C HIS A 189 2.71 17.20 -35.68
N LYS A 190 1.52 17.73 -35.38
CA LYS A 190 1.34 18.96 -34.61
C LYS A 190 0.76 18.65 -33.23
N LEU A 191 1.20 19.45 -32.24
CA LEU A 191 0.50 19.51 -30.97
C LEU A 191 -0.80 20.26 -31.18
N MET A 192 -1.90 19.64 -30.78
CA MET A 192 -3.24 20.18 -30.91
C MET A 192 -3.85 20.42 -29.54
N VAL A 193 -4.63 21.49 -29.40
CA VAL A 193 -5.46 21.79 -28.22
C VAL A 193 -6.92 21.97 -28.63
N TYR A 194 -7.85 21.42 -27.85
CA TYR A 194 -9.27 21.60 -28.11
C TYR A 194 -9.79 22.86 -27.41
N ASP A 195 -10.39 23.79 -28.17
CA ASP A 195 -10.87 25.09 -27.66
C ASP A 195 -12.34 25.07 -27.20
N GLY A 196 -12.93 23.89 -27.07
CA GLY A 196 -14.35 23.69 -26.78
C GLY A 196 -15.23 23.55 -28.03
N SER A 197 -14.74 23.95 -29.20
CA SER A 197 -15.45 23.81 -30.49
C SER A 197 -14.66 23.05 -31.55
N THR A 198 -13.36 23.33 -31.67
CA THR A 198 -12.48 22.77 -32.70
C THR A 198 -11.07 22.52 -32.18
N TRP A 199 -10.35 21.64 -32.86
CA TRP A 199 -8.92 21.41 -32.61
C TRP A 199 -8.08 22.52 -33.24
N GLN A 200 -7.27 23.19 -32.41
CA GLN A 200 -6.33 24.22 -32.82
C GLN A 200 -4.91 23.70 -32.78
N ALA A 201 -4.11 24.02 -33.79
CA ALA A 201 -2.67 23.74 -33.77
C ALA A 201 -1.95 24.75 -32.87
N CYS A 202 -1.12 24.27 -31.94
CA CYS A 202 -0.39 25.15 -31.02
C CYS A 202 0.90 25.77 -31.61
N TRP A 203 1.23 25.46 -32.87
CA TRP A 203 2.43 25.90 -33.59
C TRP A 203 2.41 25.44 -35.06
#